data_AF-A0A973B652-F1
#
_entry.id   AF-A0A973B652-F1
#
_cell.length_a   1.000
_cell.length_b   1.000
_cell.length_c   1.000
_cell.angle_alpha   90.00
_cell.angle_beta   90.00
_cell.angle_gamma   90.00
#
_symmetry.space_group_name_H-M   'P 1'
#
loop_
_entity.id
_entity.type
_entity.pdbx_description
1 polymer ?
#
loop_
_entity_poly.entity_id
_entity_poly.type
_entity_poly.pdbx_seq_one_letter_code
_entity_poly.pdbx_strand_id
1 'polypeptide(L)'
;MSNIDATLAERGNRYGEFVDHADITQNIKNAMSLGCNWTLLNNDMREALEMVAHKIGRILNGDPNYVDSWTDIIGYTRLVEKRLIGAEQAVVKEMLEKQPPQAAKKSCDCPACQIEAVLRKALKPAS
;
A
#
# COMPACT_ATOMS: atom_id res chain seq x y z
N MET A 1 -25.84 9.63 -25.93
CA MET A 1 -24.64 8.80 -26.11
C MET A 1 -23.66 9.62 -26.92
N SER A 2 -22.42 9.81 -26.46
CA SER A 2 -21.39 10.42 -27.30
C SER A 2 -21.01 9.45 -28.42
N ASN A 3 -20.75 9.97 -29.62
CA ASN A 3 -20.13 9.18 -30.69
C ASN A 3 -18.68 8.86 -30.30
N ILE A 4 -18.19 7.67 -30.63
CA ILE A 4 -16.82 7.24 -30.34
C ILE A 4 -15.78 8.23 -30.88
N ASP A 5 -16.00 8.78 -32.07
CA ASP A 5 -15.08 9.73 -32.70
C ASP A 5 -14.94 11.03 -31.88
N ALA A 6 -16.02 11.47 -31.24
CA ALA A 6 -15.99 12.65 -30.38
C ALA A 6 -15.14 12.40 -29.13
N THR A 7 -15.26 11.21 -28.53
CA THR A 7 -14.42 10.80 -27.39
C THR A 7 -12.96 10.63 -27.80
N LEU A 8 -12.67 10.13 -29.00
CA LEU A 8 -11.30 10.01 -29.51
C LEU A 8 -10.68 11.38 -29.76
N ALA A 9 -11.41 12.32 -30.37
CA ALA A 9 -10.93 13.68 -30.59
C ALA A 9 -10.63 14.42 -29.27
N GLU A 10 -11.54 14.31 -28.29
CA GLU A 10 -11.33 14.89 -26.95
C GLU A 10 -10.07 14.33 -26.28
N ARG A 11 -9.89 13.00 -26.34
CA ARG A 11 -8.75 12.33 -25.72
C ARG A 11 -7.44 12.59 -26.46
N GLY A 12 -7.45 12.64 -27.79
CA GLY A 12 -6.28 13.00 -28.59
C GLY A 12 -5.82 14.42 -28.27
N ASN A 13 -6.75 15.37 -28.16
CA ASN A 13 -6.43 16.73 -27.75
C ASN A 13 -5.86 16.83 -26.31
N ARG A 14 -6.24 15.90 -25.42
CA ARG A 14 -5.77 15.89 -24.03
C ARG A 14 -4.43 15.17 -23.84
N TYR A 15 -4.28 14.00 -24.47
CA TYR A 15 -3.20 13.05 -24.20
C TYR A 15 -2.18 12.95 -25.34
N GLY A 16 -2.38 13.71 -26.42
CA GLY A 16 -1.57 13.63 -27.64
C GLY A 16 -1.93 12.42 -28.50
N GLU A 17 -1.12 12.22 -29.55
CA GLU A 17 -1.26 11.08 -30.46
C GLU A 17 -1.05 9.76 -29.73
N PHE A 18 -1.90 8.77 -30.04
CA PHE A 18 -1.89 7.49 -29.32
C PHE A 18 -0.58 6.71 -29.51
N VAL A 19 0.04 6.80 -30.69
CA VAL A 19 1.28 6.08 -31.00
C VAL A 19 2.42 6.56 -30.10
N ASP A 20 2.59 7.87 -29.94
CA ASP A 20 3.64 8.45 -29.10
C ASP A 20 3.40 8.12 -27.61
N HIS A 21 2.15 8.19 -27.17
CA HIS A 21 1.76 7.76 -25.82
C HIS A 21 2.06 6.26 -25.60
N ALA A 22 1.74 5.41 -26.58
CA ALA A 22 1.99 3.98 -26.53
C ALA A 22 3.50 3.68 -26.42
N ASP A 23 4.33 4.34 -27.22
CA ASP A 23 5.78 4.15 -27.18
C ASP A 23 6.38 4.50 -25.81
N ILE A 24 5.99 5.65 -25.24
CA ILE A 24 6.43 6.06 -23.91
C ILE A 24 6.01 5.03 -22.85
N THR A 25 4.73 4.64 -22.87
CA THR A 25 4.20 3.72 -21.85
C THR A 25 4.79 2.33 -21.94
N GLN A 26 4.96 1.78 -23.15
CA GLN A 26 5.59 0.48 -23.35
C GLN A 26 7.05 0.49 -22.91
N ASN A 27 7.81 1.55 -23.17
CA ASN A 27 9.19 1.68 -22.70
C ASN A 27 9.29 1.68 -21.18
N ILE A 28 8.40 2.39 -20.48
CA ILE A 28 8.35 2.37 -19.01
C ILE A 28 7.99 0.97 -18.50
N LYS A 29 6.99 0.31 -19.10
CA LYS A 29 6.59 -1.06 -18.74
C LYS A 29 7.72 -2.07 -18.95
N ASN A 30 8.46 -1.95 -20.05
CA ASN A 30 9.63 -2.78 -20.32
C ASN A 30 10.71 -2.58 -19.25
N ALA A 31 10.98 -1.34 -18.83
CA ALA A 31 11.93 -1.08 -17.76
C ALA A 31 11.50 -1.72 -16.42
N MET A 32 10.20 -1.66 -16.09
CA MET A 32 9.67 -2.30 -14.87
C MET A 32 9.77 -3.82 -14.91
N SER A 33 9.49 -4.44 -16.06
CA SER A 33 9.47 -5.90 -16.21
C SER A 33 10.86 -6.55 -16.13
N LEU A 34 11.92 -5.77 -16.35
CA LEU A 34 13.31 -6.20 -16.17
C LEU A 34 13.75 -6.25 -14.69
N GLY A 35 12.95 -5.71 -13.75
CA GLY A 35 13.26 -5.73 -12.33
C GLY A 35 13.25 -7.16 -11.75
N CYS A 36 14.22 -7.48 -10.89
CA CYS A 36 14.36 -8.83 -10.31
C CYS A 36 13.13 -9.29 -9.50
N ASN A 37 12.35 -8.34 -8.96
CA ASN A 37 11.14 -8.62 -8.20
C ASN A 37 9.88 -8.74 -9.07
N TRP A 38 9.94 -8.48 -10.38
CA TRP A 38 8.75 -8.43 -11.23
C TRP A 38 7.94 -9.73 -11.18
N THR A 39 8.61 -10.88 -11.16
CA THR A 39 7.98 -12.20 -11.08
C THR A 39 7.41 -12.52 -9.70
N LEU A 40 7.77 -11.76 -8.67
CA LEU A 40 7.26 -11.93 -7.30
C LEU A 40 6.00 -11.11 -7.04
N LEU A 41 5.66 -10.18 -7.95
CA LEU A 41 4.52 -9.30 -7.78
C LEU A 41 3.21 -10.02 -8.05
N ASN A 42 2.26 -9.87 -7.12
CA ASN A 42 0.87 -10.28 -7.35
C ASN A 42 0.25 -9.48 -8.50
N ASN A 43 -0.81 -10.01 -9.11
CA ASN A 43 -1.47 -9.39 -10.27
C ASN A 43 -1.94 -7.95 -9.99
N ASP A 44 -2.45 -7.67 -8.79
CA ASP A 44 -2.87 -6.32 -8.40
C ASP A 44 -1.70 -5.34 -8.32
N MET A 45 -0.53 -5.79 -7.87
CA MET A 45 0.67 -4.96 -7.80
C MET A 45 1.21 -4.65 -9.19
N ARG A 46 1.25 -5.65 -10.08
CA ARG A 46 1.69 -5.48 -11.47
C ARG A 46 0.77 -4.53 -12.22
N GLU A 47 -0.54 -4.75 -12.13
CA GLU A 47 -1.54 -3.88 -12.77
C GLU A 47 -1.44 -2.44 -12.25
N ALA A 48 -1.26 -2.25 -10.94
CA ALA A 48 -1.08 -0.90 -10.38
C ALA A 48 0.15 -0.20 -10.96
N LEU A 49 1.30 -0.88 -11.06
CA LEU A 49 2.51 -0.33 -11.67
C LEU A 49 2.30 0.00 -13.15
N GLU A 50 1.65 -0.89 -13.90
CA GLU A 50 1.34 -0.68 -15.31
C GLU A 50 0.38 0.48 -15.55
N MET A 51 -0.61 0.66 -14.69
CA MET A 51 -1.53 1.80 -14.75
C MET A 51 -0.85 3.10 -14.37
N VAL A 52 0.03 3.10 -13.38
CA VAL A 52 0.89 4.26 -13.07
C VAL A 52 1.73 4.64 -14.28
N ALA A 53 2.40 3.67 -14.93
CA ALA A 53 3.16 3.92 -16.15
C ALA A 53 2.28 4.50 -17.27
N HIS A 54 1.06 4.01 -17.42
CA HIS A 54 0.11 4.53 -18.39
C HIS A 54 -0.24 6.01 -18.14
N LYS A 55 -0.42 6.43 -16.88
CA LYS A 55 -0.68 7.83 -16.51
C LYS A 55 0.55 8.72 -16.65
N ILE A 56 1.73 8.21 -16.33
CA ILE A 56 3.00 8.90 -16.62
C ILE A 56 3.11 9.17 -18.12
N GLY A 57 2.78 8.19 -18.97
CA GLY A 57 2.74 8.40 -20.41
C GLY A 57 1.77 9.50 -20.85
N ARG A 58 0.59 9.60 -20.24
CA ARG A 58 -0.37 10.69 -20.53
C ARG A 58 0.19 12.07 -20.17
N ILE A 59 0.92 12.15 -19.05
CA ILE A 59 1.54 13.39 -18.56
C ILE A 59 2.69 13.81 -19.49
N LEU A 60 3.50 12.85 -19.95
CA LEU A 60 4.66 13.11 -20.79
C LEU A 60 4.29 13.42 -22.25
N ASN A 61 3.23 12.80 -22.77
CA ASN A 61 2.79 12.97 -24.16
C ASN A 61 1.76 14.08 -24.34
N GLY A 62 0.96 14.35 -23.31
CA GLY A 62 -0.19 15.25 -23.37
C GLY A 62 -0.07 16.43 -22.44
N ASP A 63 -1.16 16.75 -21.76
CA ASP A 63 -1.25 17.88 -20.82
C ASP A 63 -0.72 17.50 -19.42
N PRO A 64 0.46 18.00 -19.00
CA PRO A 64 0.99 17.71 -17.68
C PRO A 64 0.23 18.40 -16.54
N ASN A 65 -0.57 19.42 -16.84
CA ASN A 65 -1.40 20.14 -15.86
C ASN A 65 -2.75 19.45 -15.62
N TYR A 66 -3.02 18.33 -16.29
CA TYR A 66 -4.25 17.58 -16.09
C TYR A 66 -4.19 16.78 -14.77
N VAL A 67 -4.76 17.36 -13.72
CA VAL A 67 -4.72 16.87 -12.33
C VAL A 67 -5.23 15.43 -12.18
N ASP A 68 -6.17 14.99 -13.02
CA ASP A 68 -6.73 13.65 -12.97
C ASP A 68 -5.66 12.56 -13.19
N SER A 69 -4.70 12.78 -14.11
CA SER A 69 -3.59 11.85 -14.34
C SER A 69 -2.74 11.64 -13.09
N TRP A 70 -2.50 12.70 -12.32
CA TRP A 70 -1.76 12.63 -11.05
C TRP A 70 -2.58 11.97 -9.95
N THR A 71 -3.88 12.29 -9.88
CA THR A 71 -4.83 11.68 -8.95
C THR A 71 -4.92 10.16 -9.15
N ASP A 72 -4.97 9.71 -10.41
CA ASP A 72 -4.99 8.30 -10.76
C ASP A 72 -3.74 7.57 -10.26
N ILE A 73 -2.55 8.16 -10.41
CA ILE A 73 -1.28 7.57 -9.92
C ILE A 73 -1.35 7.34 -8.40
N ILE A 74 -1.82 8.34 -7.66
CA ILE A 74 -2.02 8.23 -6.21
C ILE A 74 -3.05 7.13 -5.91
N GLY A 75 -4.15 7.08 -6.66
CA GLY A 75 -5.23 6.12 -6.50
C GLY A 75 -4.76 4.66 -6.62
N TYR A 76 -4.10 4.31 -7.73
CA TYR A 76 -3.60 2.93 -7.93
C TYR A 76 -2.57 2.53 -6.88
N THR A 77 -1.65 3.42 -6.55
CA THR A 77 -0.64 3.18 -5.51
C THR A 77 -1.29 2.95 -4.15
N ARG A 78 -2.30 3.76 -3.81
CA ARG A 78 -3.03 3.67 -2.54
C ARG A 78 -3.83 2.37 -2.40
N LEU A 79 -4.34 1.81 -3.49
CA LEU A 79 -5.07 0.53 -3.45
C LEU A 79 -4.15 -0.62 -3.03
N VAL A 80 -2.93 -0.70 -3.60
CA VAL A 80 -1.94 -1.72 -3.23
C VAL A 80 -1.47 -1.53 -1.78
N GLU A 81 -1.14 -0.30 -1.41
CA GLU A 81 -0.68 0.04 -0.06
C GLU A 81 -1.73 -0.36 1.00
N LYS A 82 -3.00 -0.02 0.80
CA LYS A 82 -4.07 -0.38 1.73
C LYS A 82 -4.20 -1.89 1.92
N ARG A 83 -4.10 -2.67 0.84
CA ARG A 83 -4.16 -4.13 0.91
C ARG A 83 -2.99 -4.69 1.73
N LEU A 84 -1.78 -4.18 1.50
CA LEU A 84 -0.58 -4.61 2.22
C LEU A 84 -0.66 -4.31 3.71
N ILE A 85 -1.04 -3.09 4.08
CA ILE A 85 -1.27 -2.71 5.48
C ILE A 85 -2.33 -3.61 6.12
N GLY A 86 -3.42 -3.89 5.42
CA GLY A 86 -4.46 -4.81 5.91
C GLY A 86 -3.95 -6.23 6.13
N ALA A 87 -3.08 -6.73 5.25
CA ALA A 87 -2.48 -8.05 5.39
C ALA A 87 -1.51 -8.10 6.60
N GLU A 88 -0.68 -7.08 6.79
CA GLU A 88 0.21 -6.98 7.96
C GLU A 88 -0.58 -6.93 9.26
N GLN A 89 -1.65 -6.13 9.31
CA GLN A 89 -2.52 -6.01 10.48
C GLN A 89 -3.24 -7.34 10.79
N ALA A 90 -3.66 -8.08 9.77
CA ALA A 90 -4.28 -9.39 9.95
C ALA A 90 -3.31 -10.40 10.59
N VAL A 91 -2.05 -10.41 10.14
CA VAL A 91 -1.00 -11.26 10.74
C VAL A 91 -0.76 -10.89 12.20
N VAL A 92 -0.62 -9.60 12.51
CA VAL A 92 -0.43 -9.14 13.89
C VAL A 92 -1.61 -9.55 14.77
N LYS A 93 -2.84 -9.38 14.29
CA LYS A 93 -4.05 -9.77 15.01
C LYS A 93 -4.07 -11.28 15.31
N GLU A 94 -3.76 -12.11 14.30
CA GLU A 94 -3.69 -13.56 14.47
C GLU A 94 -2.63 -13.99 15.48
N MET A 95 -1.45 -13.33 15.46
CA MET A 95 -0.39 -13.57 16.44
C MET A 95 -0.81 -13.21 17.86
N LEU A 96 -1.54 -12.11 18.05
CA LEU A 96 -2.05 -11.69 19.36
C LEU A 96 -3.15 -12.64 19.88
N GLU A 97 -4.04 -13.12 19.01
CA GLU A 97 -5.13 -14.04 19.36
C GLU A 97 -4.63 -15.45 19.69
N LYS A 98 -3.53 -15.90 19.06
CA LYS A 98 -2.92 -17.21 19.33
C LYS A 98 -1.94 -17.21 20.50
N GLN A 99 -1.68 -16.07 21.14
CA GLN A 99 -0.91 -16.07 22.37
C GLN A 99 -1.68 -16.87 23.43
N PRO A 100 -1.06 -17.85 24.11
CA PRO A 100 -1.70 -18.50 25.23
C PRO A 100 -2.14 -17.40 26.20
N PRO A 101 -3.31 -17.53 26.87
CA PRO A 101 -3.76 -16.52 27.82
C PRO A 101 -2.58 -16.20 28.70
N GLN A 102 -2.14 -14.93 28.70
CA GLN A 102 -1.03 -14.46 29.53
C GLN A 102 -1.29 -15.06 30.88
N ALA A 103 -0.44 -16.01 31.29
CA ALA A 103 -0.70 -16.82 32.46
C ALA A 103 -0.99 -15.82 33.57
N ALA A 104 -2.26 -15.71 33.96
CA ALA A 104 -2.68 -14.77 34.98
C ALA A 104 -1.69 -14.99 36.10
N LYS A 105 -0.89 -13.97 36.45
CA LYS A 105 0.19 -14.09 37.43
C LYS A 105 -0.43 -14.79 38.64
N LYS A 106 -0.24 -16.11 38.72
CA LYS A 106 -0.75 -16.87 39.85
C LYS A 106 -0.02 -16.22 41.00
N SER A 107 -0.76 -15.79 42.01
CA SER A 107 -0.17 -15.45 43.30
C SER A 107 0.64 -16.68 43.72
N CYS A 108 1.92 -16.73 43.35
CA CYS A 108 2.80 -17.77 43.87
C CYS A 108 3.08 -17.33 45.31
N ASP A 109 2.99 -18.27 46.24
CA ASP A 109 3.52 -18.11 47.60
C ASP A 109 5.02 -18.39 47.64
N CYS A 110 5.72 -18.16 46.52
CA CYS A 110 7.15 -18.34 46.46
C CYS A 110 7.86 -17.14 47.13
N PRO A 111 9.00 -17.37 47.82
CA PRO A 111 9.64 -16.33 48.63
C PRO A 111 9.93 -15.03 47.87
N ALA A 112 10.29 -15.13 46.59
CA ALA A 112 10.54 -13.98 45.72
C ALA A 112 9.31 -13.07 45.54
N CYS A 113 8.12 -13.64 45.35
CA CYS A 113 6.89 -12.85 45.20
C CYS A 113 6.37 -12.34 46.55
N GLN A 114 6.60 -13.06 47.65
CA GLN A 114 6.32 -12.56 48.99
C GLN A 114 7.19 -11.33 49.31
N ILE A 115 8.47 -11.36 48.93
CA ILE A 115 9.39 -10.22 49.04
C ILE A 115 8.90 -9.05 48.17
N GLU A 116 8.50 -9.30 46.93
CA GLU A 116 8.00 -8.26 46.04
C GLU A 116 6.71 -7.60 46.56
N ALA A 117 5.78 -8.37 47.14
CA ALA A 117 4.57 -7.85 47.75
C ALA A 117 4.85 -6.96 48.97
N VAL A 118 5.81 -7.37 49.81
CA VAL A 118 6.26 -6.58 50.97
C VAL A 118 6.91 -5.28 50.51
N LEU A 119 7.80 -5.33 49.51
CA LEU A 119 8.46 -4.14 48.95
C LEU A 119 7.46 -3.16 48.33
N ARG A 120 6.48 -3.65 47.57
CA ARG A 120 5.42 -2.80 46.98
C ARG A 120 4.54 -2.14 48.03
N LYS A 121 4.29 -2.80 49.17
CA LYS A 121 3.53 -2.22 50.29
C LYS A 121 4.35 -1.17 51.06
N ALA A 122 5.66 -1.41 51.21
CA ALA A 122 6.58 -0.49 51.89
C ALA A 122 6.90 0.76 51.06
N LEU A 123 6.90 0.65 49.72
CA LEU A 123 7.22 1.74 48.80
C LEU A 123 6.00 2.49 48.27
N LYS A 124 4.79 2.23 48.79
CA LYS A 124 3.64 3.09 48.48
C LYS A 124 3.94 4.50 49.01
N PRO A 125 3.96 5.53 48.15
CA PRO A 125 4.12 6.90 48.65
C PRO A 125 2.93 7.23 49.55
N ALA A 126 3.23 7.83 50.71
CA ALA A 126 2.20 8.45 51.53
C ALA A 126 1.56 9.56 50.68
N SER A 127 0.25 9.46 50.49
CA SER A 127 -0.60 10.50 49.88
C SER A 127 -0.48 11.81 50.65
#